data_AF-A0A2S9G0N0-F1
#
_entry.id   AF-A0A2S9G0N0-F1
#
_cell.length_a   1.000
_cell.length_b   1.000
_cell.length_c   1.000
_cell.angle_alpha   90.00
_cell.angle_beta   90.00
_cell.angle_gamma   90.00
#
_symmetry.space_group_name_H-M   'P 1'
#
loop_
_entity.id
_entity.type
_entity.pdbx_description
1 polymer ?
#
loop_
_entity_poly.entity_id
_entity_poly.type
_entity_poly.pdbx_seq_one_letter_code
_entity_poly.pdbx_strand_id
1 'polypeptide(L)'
;NVAGGLGGAPPDEELFASAPYVVEEHIYQQMYVPVPMETRGMVVEWTSTTEELTVWASTQTPHELRAFAARLLGIPAQGVRVIMR
;
A
#
# COMPACT_ATOMS: atom_id res chain seq x y z
N ASN A 1 -16.10 -12.61 0.24
CA ASN A 1 -15.85 -11.89 1.50
C ASN A 1 -15.33 -12.95 2.47
N VAL A 2 -14.02 -13.02 2.61
CA VAL A 2 -13.29 -14.17 3.18
C VAL A 2 -13.30 -14.10 4.72
N ALA A 3 -14.46 -13.86 5.32
CA ALA A 3 -14.59 -13.67 6.76
C ALA A 3 -14.32 -14.97 7.56
N GLY A 4 -14.41 -16.15 6.94
CA GLY A 4 -14.06 -17.44 7.56
C GLY A 4 -12.66 -17.97 7.24
N GLY A 5 -11.86 -17.26 6.42
CA GLY A 5 -10.52 -17.72 5.99
C GLY A 5 -9.38 -16.74 6.27
N LEU A 6 -9.67 -15.52 6.71
CA LEU A 6 -8.69 -14.63 7.30
C LEU A 6 -8.70 -14.89 8.80
N GLY A 7 -7.54 -15.22 9.39
CA GLY A 7 -7.40 -15.49 10.82
C GLY A 7 -7.75 -14.27 11.67
N GLY A 8 -9.04 -14.07 11.90
CA GLY A 8 -9.57 -13.21 12.95
C GLY A 8 -9.48 -13.92 14.30
N ALA A 9 -9.85 -13.20 15.36
CA ALA A 9 -10.06 -13.84 16.66
C ALA A 9 -11.11 -14.95 16.52
N PRO A 10 -10.94 -16.09 17.24
CA PRO A 10 -11.92 -17.15 17.20
C PRO A 10 -13.30 -16.64 17.63
N PRO A 11 -14.39 -17.18 17.07
CA PRO A 11 -15.73 -16.79 17.47
C PRO A 11 -15.98 -17.10 18.96
N ASP A 12 -16.80 -16.27 19.58
CA ASP A 12 -17.29 -16.50 20.95
C ASP A 12 -18.48 -17.47 20.92
N GLU A 13 -18.19 -18.74 21.22
CA GLU A 13 -19.16 -19.83 21.14
C GLU A 13 -20.37 -19.65 22.08
N GLU A 14 -20.20 -19.03 23.26
CA GLU A 14 -21.32 -18.81 24.19
C GLU A 14 -22.29 -17.76 23.66
N LEU A 15 -21.75 -16.72 22.99
CA LEU A 15 -22.54 -15.68 22.36
C LEU A 15 -23.39 -16.25 21.21
N PHE A 16 -22.80 -17.08 20.36
CA PHE A 16 -23.53 -17.71 19.24
C PHE A 16 -24.58 -18.73 19.74
N ALA A 17 -24.30 -19.46 20.81
CA ALA A 17 -25.23 -20.45 21.36
C ALA A 17 -26.48 -19.83 22.02
N SER A 18 -26.36 -18.61 22.56
CA SER A 18 -27.45 -17.91 23.26
C SER A 18 -28.19 -16.88 22.39
N ALA A 19 -27.70 -16.62 21.18
CA ALA A 19 -28.27 -15.63 20.28
C ALA A 19 -29.70 -16.02 19.83
N PRO A 20 -30.66 -15.08 19.81
CA PRO A 20 -32.00 -15.32 19.28
C PRO A 20 -32.00 -15.75 17.81
N TYR A 21 -30.99 -15.33 17.04
CA TYR A 21 -30.79 -15.68 15.64
C TYR A 21 -29.30 -15.78 15.32
N VAL A 22 -28.94 -16.77 14.50
CA VAL A 22 -27.59 -16.96 13.95
C VAL A 22 -27.71 -17.09 12.43
N VAL A 23 -26.81 -16.45 11.68
CA VAL A 23 -26.75 -16.52 10.22
C VAL A 23 -25.36 -17.00 9.80
N GLU A 24 -25.33 -17.96 8.88
CA GLU A 24 -24.12 -18.49 8.27
C GLU A 24 -24.15 -18.20 6.78
N GLU A 25 -23.03 -17.72 6.22
CA GLU A 25 -22.91 -17.41 4.80
C GLU A 25 -21.53 -17.77 4.27
N HIS A 26 -21.49 -18.31 3.05
CA HIS A 26 -20.26 -18.59 2.32
C HIS A 26 -20.05 -17.53 1.25
N ILE A 27 -19.07 -16.65 1.45
CA ILE A 27 -18.86 -15.54 0.52
C ILE A 27 -17.55 -15.70 -0.23
N TYR A 28 -17.63 -15.99 -1.51
CA TYR A 28 -16.49 -15.93 -2.41
C TYR A 28 -16.10 -14.48 -2.70
N GLN A 29 -14.80 -14.17 -2.72
CA GLN A 29 -14.28 -12.89 -3.21
C GLN A 29 -13.30 -13.19 -4.32
N GLN A 30 -13.65 -12.77 -5.53
CA GLN A 30 -12.74 -12.87 -6.66
C GLN A 30 -11.50 -12.01 -6.44
N MET A 31 -10.38 -12.45 -7.03
CA MET A 31 -9.21 -11.60 -7.18
C MET A 31 -9.59 -10.38 -8.01
N TYR A 32 -9.17 -9.21 -7.53
CA TYR A 32 -9.36 -7.94 -8.22
C TYR A 32 -8.05 -7.17 -8.18
N VAL A 33 -7.78 -6.42 -9.25
CA VAL A 33 -6.62 -5.54 -9.33
C VAL A 33 -7.11 -4.11 -9.57
N PRO A 34 -6.48 -3.10 -8.96
CA PRO A 34 -6.78 -1.71 -9.29
C PRO A 34 -6.39 -1.44 -10.74
N VAL A 35 -7.31 -0.84 -11.51
CA VAL A 35 -7.12 -0.44 -12.90
C VAL A 35 -7.26 1.09 -12.99
N PRO A 36 -6.31 1.87 -12.46
CA PRO A 36 -6.37 3.33 -12.54
C PRO A 36 -6.26 3.77 -14.01
N MET A 37 -6.97 4.86 -14.37
CA MET A 37 -6.91 5.41 -15.72
C MET A 37 -5.50 5.91 -16.07
N GLU A 38 -4.80 6.49 -15.10
CA GLU A 38 -3.38 6.79 -15.20
C GLU A 38 -2.56 5.57 -14.73
N THR A 39 -1.72 5.05 -15.62
CA THR A 39 -0.82 3.93 -15.30
C THR A 39 0.31 4.39 -14.39
N ARG A 40 0.96 3.43 -13.72
CA ARG A 40 2.17 3.71 -12.94
C ARG A 40 3.28 4.27 -13.83
N GLY A 41 3.91 5.36 -13.40
CA GLY A 41 5.05 5.96 -14.07
C GLY A 41 5.91 6.79 -13.13
N MET A 42 7.17 6.98 -13.52
CA MET A 42 8.06 7.95 -12.88
C MET A 42 9.03 8.57 -13.87
N VAL A 43 9.38 9.82 -13.61
CA VAL A 43 10.47 10.54 -14.26
C VAL A 43 11.50 10.86 -13.19
N VAL A 44 12.76 10.59 -13.48
CA VAL A 44 13.86 10.75 -12.54
C VAL A 44 14.93 11.62 -13.16
N GLU A 45 15.37 12.62 -12.41
CA GLU A 45 16.44 13.52 -12.77
C GLU A 45 17.52 13.49 -11.69
N TRP A 46 18.78 13.37 -12.12
CA TRP A 46 19.95 13.47 -11.25
C TRP A 46 20.77 14.69 -11.64
N THR A 47 21.05 15.54 -10.65
CA THR A 47 21.87 16.74 -10.80
C THR A 47 23.24 16.48 -10.20
N SER A 48 24.23 16.20 -11.05
CA SER A 48 25.58 15.83 -10.59
C SER A 48 26.34 16.93 -9.86
N THR A 49 26.00 18.20 -10.09
CA THR A 49 26.66 19.35 -9.45
C THR A 49 26.24 19.56 -8.00
N THR A 50 25.01 19.19 -7.64
CA THR A 50 24.46 19.30 -6.27
C THR A 50 24.31 17.94 -5.58
N GLU A 51 24.55 16.84 -6.31
CA GLU A 51 24.31 15.48 -5.84
C GLU A 51 22.85 15.25 -5.40
N GLU A 52 21.91 15.83 -6.15
CA GLU A 52 20.49 15.78 -5.84
C GLU A 52 19.70 14.92 -6.84
N LEU A 53 18.79 14.11 -6.31
CA LEU A 53 17.84 13.29 -7.05
C LEU A 53 16.43 13.90 -6.95
N THR A 54 15.85 14.31 -8.08
CA THR A 54 14.42 14.63 -8.14
C THR A 54 13.65 13.53 -8.84
N VAL A 55 12.56 13.07 -8.21
CA VAL A 55 11.65 12.05 -8.74
C VAL A 55 10.25 12.63 -8.82
N TRP A 56 9.65 12.58 -10.00
CA TRP A 56 8.20 12.77 -10.17
C TRP A 56 7.58 11.39 -10.36
N ALA A 57 6.61 11.02 -9.53
CA ALA A 57 6.00 9.70 -9.58
C ALA A 57 4.50 9.75 -9.32
N SER A 58 3.76 8.89 -10.02
CA SER A 58 2.36 8.56 -9.74
C SER A 58 2.29 7.65 -8.50
N THR A 59 2.50 8.23 -7.30
CA THR A 59 2.59 7.48 -6.04
C THR A 59 1.67 8.06 -4.98
N GLN A 60 1.11 7.21 -4.13
CA GLN A 60 0.32 7.65 -2.97
C GLN A 60 1.20 7.87 -1.72
N THR A 61 2.46 7.45 -1.74
CA THR A 61 3.36 7.49 -0.57
C THR A 61 4.70 8.17 -0.90
N PRO A 62 4.70 9.50 -1.21
CA PRO A 62 5.91 10.20 -1.63
C PRO A 62 7.03 10.20 -0.58
N HIS A 63 6.68 10.24 0.71
CA HIS A 63 7.67 10.20 1.80
C HIS A 63 8.34 8.82 1.93
N GLU A 64 7.58 7.73 1.76
CA GLU A 64 8.12 6.38 1.77
C GLU A 64 9.01 6.14 0.55
N LEU A 65 8.59 6.59 -0.63
CA LEU A 65 9.38 6.49 -1.85
C LEU A 65 10.71 7.25 -1.69
N ARG A 66 10.68 8.46 -1.12
CA ARG A 66 11.90 9.23 -0.82
C ARG A 66 12.83 8.46 0.12
N ALA A 67 12.29 7.94 1.22
CA ALA A 67 13.08 7.22 2.22
C ALA A 67 13.66 5.91 1.64
N PHE A 68 12.89 5.21 0.81
CA PHE A 68 13.33 4.02 0.10
C PHE A 68 14.44 4.33 -0.90
N ALA A 69 14.26 5.33 -1.77
CA ALA A 69 15.25 5.72 -2.77
C ALA A 69 16.56 6.18 -2.13
N ALA A 70 16.50 7.00 -1.08
CA ALA A 70 17.67 7.45 -0.32
C ALA A 70 18.49 6.25 0.23
N ARG A 71 17.81 5.28 0.86
CA ARG A 71 18.48 4.08 1.39
C ARG A 71 19.01 3.17 0.29
N LEU A 72 18.22 2.91 -0.74
CA LEU A 72 18.59 2.01 -1.83
C LEU A 72 19.81 2.52 -2.61
N LEU A 73 19.87 3.82 -2.85
CA LEU A 73 20.90 4.46 -3.66
C LEU A 73 22.06 5.02 -2.84
N GLY A 74 21.98 4.98 -1.50
CA GLY A 74 23.01 5.53 -0.61
C GLY A 74 23.11 7.05 -0.62
N ILE A 75 22.05 7.75 -1.05
CA ILE A 75 22.00 9.22 -1.09
C ILE A 75 21.46 9.74 0.25
N PRO A 76 22.07 10.75 0.89
CA PRO A 76 21.49 11.39 2.07
C PRO A 76 20.06 11.85 1.79
N ALA A 77 19.12 11.61 2.70
CA ALA A 77 17.70 11.86 2.43
C ALA A 77 17.42 13.31 2.02
N GLN A 78 18.19 14.29 2.53
CA GLN A 78 18.09 15.70 2.14
C GLN A 78 18.39 15.94 0.64
N GLY A 79 19.20 15.09 0.01
CA GLY A 79 19.50 15.14 -1.43
C GLY A 79 18.46 14.40 -2.29
N VAL A 80 17.38 13.86 -1.71
CA VAL A 80 16.31 13.21 -2.47
C VAL A 80 15.02 13.99 -2.32
N ARG A 81 14.48 14.43 -3.45
CA ARG A 81 13.18 15.09 -3.55
C ARG A 81 12.21 14.23 -4.36
N VAL A 82 11.05 13.93 -3.77
CA VAL A 82 9.96 13.22 -4.46
C VAL A 82 8.76 14.14 -4.56
N ILE A 83 8.20 14.26 -5.75
CA ILE A 83 7.03 15.09 -6.08
C ILE A 83 5.93 14.17 -6.59
N MET A 84 4.77 14.23 -5.95
CA MET A 84 3.56 13.54 -6.40
C MET A 84 2.93 14.31 -7.55
N ARG A 85 2.54 13.62 -8.62
CA ARG A 85 1.62 14.11 -9.65
C ARG A 85 0.41 13.20 -9.73
#